data_AF-A0A1X1QIE4-F1
#
_entry.id   AF-A0A1X1QIE4-F1
#
_cell.length_a   1.000
_cell.length_b   1.000
_cell.length_c   1.000
_cell.angle_alpha   90.00
_cell.angle_beta   90.00
_cell.angle_gamma   90.00
#
_symmetry.space_group_name_H-M   'P 1'
#
loop_
_entity.id
_entity.type
_entity.pdbx_description
1 polymer ?
#
loop_
_entity_poly.entity_id
_entity_poly.type
_entity_poly.pdbx_seq_one_letter_code
_entity_poly.pdbx_strand_id
1 'polypeptide(L)' 'MFKALLLQSWYKLCDRALEKQLARDLLFRRFVGLDISEVVPGHSTFWRFWQTLEKLNLMEGCSTR' A
#
# COMPACT_ATOMS: atom_id res chain seq x y z
N MET A 1 5.93 1.30 -2.67
CA MET A 1 4.79 0.36 -2.59
C MET A 1 4.83 -0.54 -1.37
N PHE A 2 5.93 -1.23 -1.05
CA PHE A 2 6.01 -2.10 0.14
C PHE A 2 5.62 -1.40 1.46
N LYS A 3 6.11 -0.17 1.70
CA LYS A 3 5.75 0.62 2.89
C LYS A 3 4.25 0.91 3.02
N ALA A 4 3.56 1.07 1.90
CA ALA A 4 2.12 1.29 1.88
C ALA A 4 1.35 -0.02 2.21
N LEU A 5 1.90 -1.17 1.84
CA LEU A 5 1.37 -2.49 2.24
C LEU A 5 1.51 -2.72 3.75
N LEU A 6 2.63 -2.29 4.35
CA LEU A 6 2.81 -2.31 5.80
C LEU A 6 1.74 -1.47 6.50
N LEU A 7 1.47 -0.28 5.95
CA LEU A 7 0.39 0.59 6.40
C LEU A 7 -1.00 -0.06 6.27
N GLN A 8 -1.27 -0.75 5.15
CA GLN A 8 -2.50 -1.55 5.03
C GLN A 8 -2.60 -2.63 6.09
N SER A 9 -1.51 -3.36 6.36
CA SER A 9 -1.50 -4.43 7.36
C SER A 9 -1.69 -3.90 8.78
N TRP A 10 -0.98 -2.83 9.15
CA TRP A 10 -1.05 -2.24 10.49
C TRP A 10 -2.41 -1.60 10.79
N TYR A 11 -2.98 -0.90 9.80
CA TYR A 11 -4.26 -0.20 9.96
C TYR A 11 -5.46 -1.00 9.42
N LYS A 12 -5.26 -2.23 8.96
CA LYS A 12 -6.27 -3.09 8.31
C LYS A 12 -7.09 -2.36 7.25
N LEU A 13 -6.41 -1.57 6.40
CA LEU A 13 -7.04 -0.73 5.39
C LEU A 13 -7.19 -1.48 4.07
N CYS A 14 -8.34 -1.37 3.41
CA CYS A 14 -8.48 -1.76 2.00
C CYS A 14 -7.68 -0.81 1.09
N ASP A 15 -7.34 -1.25 -0.14
CA ASP A 15 -6.70 -0.40 -1.16
C ASP A 15 -7.43 0.93 -1.37
N ARG A 16 -8.77 0.89 -1.26
CA ARG A 16 -9.61 2.09 -1.33
C ARG A 16 -9.46 3.07 -0.16
N ALA A 17 -9.28 2.54 1.03
CA ALA A 17 -9.09 3.37 2.22
C ALA A 17 -7.66 3.92 2.28
N LEU A 18 -6.67 3.11 1.89
CA LEU A 18 -5.27 3.49 1.89
C LEU A 18 -4.99 4.71 1.00
N GLU A 19 -5.46 4.73 -0.25
CA GLU A 19 -5.23 5.88 -1.15
C GLU A 19 -5.88 7.15 -0.59
N LYS A 20 -7.12 7.07 -0.07
CA LYS A 20 -7.80 8.21 0.54
C LYS A 20 -7.02 8.74 1.73
N GLN A 21 -6.42 7.84 2.52
CA GLN A 21 -5.60 8.23 3.66
C GLN A 21 -4.25 8.80 3.20
N LEU A 22 -3.65 8.26 2.14
CA LEU A 22 -2.41 8.80 1.55
C LEU A 22 -2.63 10.19 0.93
N ALA A 23 -3.84 10.47 0.43
CA ALA A 23 -4.23 11.77 -0.09
C ALA A 23 -4.56 12.79 1.01
N ARG A 24 -5.01 12.34 2.19
CA ARG A 24 -5.40 13.21 3.32
C ARG A 24 -4.27 13.43 4.31
N ASP A 25 -3.47 12.41 4.60
CA ASP A 25 -2.43 12.42 5.62
C ASP A 25 -1.02 12.58 5.03
N LEU A 26 -0.43 13.76 5.26
CA LEU A 26 0.95 14.07 4.86
C LEU A 26 1.99 13.18 5.55
N LEU A 27 1.68 12.69 6.77
CA LEU A 27 2.55 11.76 7.50
C LEU A 27 2.64 10.40 6.81
N PHE A 28 1.53 9.89 6.28
CA PHE A 28 1.50 8.64 5.53
C PHE A 28 2.28 8.79 4.22
N ARG A 29 2.13 9.93 3.56
CA ARG A 29 2.86 10.27 2.33
C ARG A 29 4.37 10.32 2.58
N ARG A 30 4.80 10.99 3.66
CA ARG A 30 6.20 11.04 4.11
C ARG A 30 6.74 9.66 4.49
N PHE A 31 5.94 8.80 5.12
CA PHE A 31 6.34 7.44 5.47
C PHE A 31 6.59 6.58 4.23
N VAL A 32 5.65 6.62 3.27
CA VAL A 32 5.79 5.91 1.99
C VAL A 32 6.95 6.47 1.16
N GLY A 33 7.40 7.70 1.45
CA GLY A 33 8.49 8.37 0.75
C GLY A 33 8.04 9.00 -0.56
N LEU A 34 6.75 9.32 -0.68
CA LEU A 34 6.20 10.07 -1.80
C LEU A 34 6.45 11.56 -1.55
N ASP A 35 7.01 12.24 -2.54
CA ASP A 35 7.14 13.69 -2.48
C ASP A 35 5.75 14.36 -2.52
N ILE A 36 5.62 15.56 -1.93
CA ILE A 36 4.37 16.32 -1.92
C ILE A 36 3.90 16.63 -3.35
N SER A 37 4.84 16.74 -4.29
CA SER A 37 4.57 17.01 -5.70
C SER A 37 4.30 15.75 -6.54
N GLU A 38 4.52 14.55 -6.02
CA GLU A 38 4.27 13.30 -6.76
C GLU A 38 2.83 12.82 -6.63
N VAL A 39 2.24 12.41 -7.75
CA VAL A 39 0.86 11.89 -7.80
C VAL A 39 0.75 10.66 -6.91
N VAL A 40 -0.20 10.69 -5.96
CA VAL A 40 -0.53 9.53 -5.12
C VAL A 40 -0.84 8.35 -6.04
N PRO A 41 -0.13 7.23 -5.93
CA PRO A 41 -0.40 6.07 -6.76
C PRO A 41 -1.82 5.59 -6.48
N GLY A 42 -2.63 5.53 -7.53
CA GLY A 42 -4.03 5.18 -7.39
C GLY A 42 -4.25 3.74 -6.92
N HIS A 43 -5.49 3.41 -6.56
CA HIS A 43 -5.94 2.08 -6.15
C HIS A 43 -5.54 1.01 -7.16
N SER A 44 -5.54 1.34 -8.45
CA SER A 44 -5.14 0.46 -9.55
C SER A 44 -3.66 0.07 -9.48
N THR A 45 -2.80 0.95 -8.99
CA THR A 45 -1.36 0.71 -8.81
C THR A 45 -1.11 -0.22 -7.63
N PHE A 46 -1.87 -0.06 -6.55
CA PHE A 46 -1.85 -1.00 -5.41
C PHE A 46 -2.34 -2.39 -5.82
N TRP A 47 -3.45 -2.47 -6.54
CA TRP A 47 -3.98 -3.74 -7.02
C TRP A 47 -3.00 -4.48 -7.96
N ARG A 48 -2.33 -3.76 -8.87
CA ARG A 48 -1.27 -4.33 -9.71
C ARG A 48 -0.09 -4.84 -8.88
N PHE A 49 0.28 -4.13 -7.82
CA PHE A 49 1.35 -4.55 -6.92
C PHE A 49 0.97 -5.82 -6.14
N TRP A 50 -0.28 -5.92 -5.66
CA TRP A 50 -0.83 -7.14 -5.09
C TRP A 50 -0.79 -8.31 -6.06
N GLN A 51 -1.23 -8.09 -7.30
CA GLN A 51 -1.20 -9.11 -8.35
C GLN A 51 0.24 -9.56 -8.65
N THR A 52 1.22 -8.67 -8.59
CA THR A 52 2.63 -9.02 -8.71
C THR A 52 3.11 -9.84 -7.50
N LEU A 53 2.72 -9.48 -6.28
CA LEU A 53 3.09 -10.23 -5.06
C LEU A 53 2.46 -11.63 -5.02
N GLU A 54 1.21 -11.76 -5.44
CA GLU A 54 0.51 -13.03 -5.57
C GLU A 54 1.19 -13.91 -6.62
N LYS A 55 1.51 -13.36 -7.80
CA LYS A 55 2.27 -14.08 -8.84
C LYS A 55 3.66 -14.54 -8.39
N LEU A 56 4.28 -13.79 -7.49
CA LEU A 56 5.59 -14.12 -6.95
C LEU A 56 5.52 -15.12 -5.79
N ASN A 57 4.32 -15.57 -5.36
CA ASN A 57 4.10 -16.39 -4.16
C ASN A 57 4.79 -15.84 -2.89
N LEU A 58 5.10 -14.54 -2.87
CA LEU A 58 5.70 -13.87 -1.71
C LEU A 58 4.67 -13.65 -0.59
N MET A 59 3.40 -13.93 -0.87
CA MET A 59 2.29 -13.96 0.06
C MET A 59 2.13 -15.29 0.81
N GLU A 60 2.97 -16.28 0.56
CA GLU A 60 2.88 -17.60 1.22
C GLU A 60 3.44 -17.61 2.66
N GLY A 61 3.91 -16.47 3.17
CA GLY A 61 4.42 -16.32 4.54
C GLY A 61 3.37 -16.03 5.62
N CYS A 62 2.09 -15.79 5.27
CA CYS A 62 1.04 -15.45 6.24
C CYS A 62 -0.02 -16.57 6.38
N SER A 63 0.35 -17.82 6.09
CA SER A 63 -0.45 -19.00 6.42
C SER A 63 0.37 -19.97 7.28
N THR A 64 0.80 -19.51 8.45
CA THR A 64 1.18 -20.39 9.57
C THR A 64 1.18 -19.63 10.89
N ARG A 65 -0.02 -19.31 11.39
CA ARG A 65 -0.51 -19.51 12.77
C ARG A 65 -1.76 -18.68 13.05
#